data_AF-A0A2G1BRJ2-F1
#
_entry.id   AF-A0A2G1BRJ2-F1
#
_cell.length_a   1.000
_cell.length_b   1.000
_cell.length_c   1.000
_cell.angle_alpha   90.00
_cell.angle_beta   90.00
_cell.angle_gamma   90.00
#
_symmetry.space_group_name_H-M   'P 1'
#
loop_
_entity.id
_entity.type
_entity.pdbx_description
1 polymer ?
#
loop_
_entity_poly.entity_id
_entity_poly.type
_entity_poly.pdbx_seq_one_letter_code
_entity_poly.pdbx_strand_id
1 'polypeptide(L)'
;MKYRTMLLFNNREIEVLTYNFGFNRNINTSDQPTSSANFEGLELEIESGGNTDIEEWACKENAIDQLELKIYYPYLKGGSKTMTFFDCYLKKFETIFSSTNDQPIKDRLIITCAGVKTPNSSIEYTTHWRKTLSGTQNEVTNNGSTVSSDGTNFSVTPKLS
;
A
#
# COMPACT_ATOMS: atom_id res chain seq x y z
N MET A 1 11.48 16.51 -18.04
CA MET A 1 11.19 15.31 -17.22
C MET A 1 9.71 14.99 -17.33
N LYS A 2 9.37 13.72 -17.54
CA LYS A 2 7.97 13.23 -17.63
C LYS A 2 7.47 12.86 -16.23
N TYR A 3 6.18 12.98 -15.98
CA TYR A 3 5.55 12.36 -14.80
C TYR A 3 5.85 10.86 -14.81
N ARG A 4 6.25 10.33 -13.67
CA ARG A 4 6.61 8.92 -13.51
C ARG A 4 6.13 8.43 -12.17
N THR A 5 5.63 7.21 -12.13
CA THR A 5 5.20 6.55 -10.91
C THR A 5 5.72 5.12 -10.93
N MET A 6 6.25 4.65 -9.81
CA MET A 6 6.76 3.29 -9.66
C MET A 6 6.03 2.59 -8.52
N LEU A 7 5.56 1.37 -8.76
CA LEU A 7 5.10 0.45 -7.75
C LEU A 7 6.29 -0.41 -7.30
N LEU A 8 6.54 -0.48 -6.00
CA LEU A 8 7.44 -1.45 -5.39
C LEU A 8 6.62 -2.63 -4.89
N PHE A 9 6.83 -3.80 -5.49
CA PHE A 9 6.17 -5.06 -5.13
C PHE A 9 7.20 -6.19 -5.17
N ASN A 10 7.30 -7.01 -4.13
CA ASN A 10 8.28 -8.10 -4.01
C ASN A 10 9.72 -7.69 -4.39
N ASN A 11 10.18 -6.54 -3.86
CA ASN A 11 11.49 -5.94 -4.13
C ASN A 11 11.74 -5.56 -5.61
N ARG A 12 10.71 -5.50 -6.44
CA ARG A 12 10.79 -5.07 -7.84
C ARG A 12 10.10 -3.73 -8.03
N GLU A 13 10.72 -2.86 -8.82
CA GLU A 13 10.11 -1.60 -9.24
C GLU A 13 9.42 -1.79 -10.59
N ILE A 14 8.11 -1.58 -10.62
CA ILE A 14 7.24 -1.72 -11.79
C ILE A 14 6.77 -0.33 -12.18
N GLU A 15 6.91 0.04 -13.45
CA GLU A 15 6.40 1.32 -13.95
C GLU A 15 4.88 1.29 -14.02
N VAL A 16 4.25 2.32 -13.44
CA VAL A 16 2.80 2.46 -13.37
C VAL A 16 2.34 3.41 -14.47
N LEU A 17 1.43 2.92 -15.32
CA LEU A 17 0.83 3.70 -16.40
C LEU A 17 -0.23 4.66 -15.87
N THR A 18 -1.14 4.14 -15.03
CA THR A 18 -2.19 4.91 -14.37
C THR A 18 -2.37 4.42 -12.93
N TYR A 19 -2.76 5.33 -12.04
CA TYR A 19 -3.15 4.97 -10.68
C TYR A 19 -4.32 5.82 -10.21
N ASN A 20 -5.15 5.25 -9.35
CA ASN A 20 -6.20 5.96 -8.64
C ASN A 20 -6.33 5.41 -7.23
N PHE A 21 -6.48 6.29 -6.25
CA PHE A 21 -6.85 5.90 -4.89
C PHE A 21 -7.55 7.07 -4.20
N GLY A 22 -8.43 6.73 -3.26
CA GLY A 22 -9.27 7.71 -2.60
C GLY A 22 -9.63 7.31 -1.18
N PHE A 23 -10.16 8.28 -0.45
CA PHE A 23 -10.80 8.06 0.83
C PHE A 23 -12.17 8.69 0.79
N ASN A 24 -13.18 7.99 1.31
CA ASN A 24 -14.52 8.51 1.48
C ASN A 24 -14.96 8.45 2.94
N ARG A 25 -16.04 9.16 3.25
CA ARG A 25 -16.69 9.13 4.57
C ARG A 25 -18.18 9.11 4.35
N ASN A 26 -18.91 8.38 5.20
CA ASN A 26 -20.36 8.52 5.23
C ASN A 26 -20.72 9.90 5.77
N ILE A 27 -21.70 10.53 5.13
CA ILE A 27 -22.25 11.84 5.50
C ILE A 27 -23.73 11.70 5.83
N ASN A 28 -24.23 12.53 6.74
CA ASN A 28 -25.66 12.63 7.00
C ASN A 28 -26.35 13.57 5.99
N THR A 29 -27.66 13.77 6.14
CA THR A 29 -28.48 14.66 5.30
C THR A 29 -28.12 16.15 5.43
N SER A 30 -27.24 16.52 6.36
CA SER A 30 -26.74 17.88 6.57
C SER A 30 -25.26 18.02 6.20
N ASP A 31 -24.72 17.10 5.38
CA ASP A 31 -23.33 17.05 4.92
C ASP A 31 -22.28 16.94 6.05
N GLN A 32 -22.68 16.43 7.21
CA GLN A 32 -21.77 16.21 8.33
C GLN A 32 -21.22 14.78 8.30
N PRO A 33 -19.90 14.57 8.49
CA PRO A 33 -19.31 13.22 8.57
C PRO A 33 -19.86 12.44 9.77
N THR A 34 -20.28 11.19 9.52
CA THR A 34 -20.83 10.29 10.56
C THR A 34 -19.93 9.12 10.90
N SER A 35 -18.79 8.99 10.20
CA SER A 35 -17.87 7.87 10.35
C SER A 35 -16.43 8.29 10.08
N SER A 36 -15.49 7.44 10.49
CA SER A 36 -14.10 7.53 10.05
C SER A 36 -13.99 7.37 8.53
N ALA A 37 -12.88 7.85 7.96
CA ALA A 37 -12.60 7.63 6.55
C ALA A 37 -12.55 6.12 6.25
N ASN A 38 -13.03 5.73 5.06
CA ASN A 38 -12.76 4.43 4.46
C ASN A 38 -11.86 4.64 3.25
N PHE A 39 -10.89 3.74 3.09
CA PHE A 39 -10.06 3.69 1.90
C PHE A 39 -10.84 3.04 0.76
N GLU A 40 -10.93 3.72 -0.39
CA GLU A 40 -11.70 3.24 -1.55
C GLU A 40 -10.98 2.14 -2.33
N GLY A 41 -9.69 1.93 -2.02
CA GLY A 41 -8.82 1.00 -2.71
C GLY A 41 -7.74 1.72 -3.52
N LEU A 42 -6.78 0.93 -3.97
CA LEU A 42 -5.74 1.35 -4.90
C LEU A 42 -6.00 0.62 -6.22
N GLU A 43 -6.21 1.39 -7.26
CA GLU A 43 -6.34 0.90 -8.63
C GLU A 43 -5.10 1.30 -9.42
N LEU A 44 -4.51 0.33 -10.12
CA LEU A 44 -3.28 0.51 -10.89
C LEU A 44 -3.44 -0.12 -12.27
N GLU A 45 -2.84 0.51 -13.28
CA GLU A 45 -2.54 -0.13 -14.55
C GLU A 45 -1.03 -0.15 -14.77
N ILE A 46 -0.51 -1.32 -15.11
CA ILE A 46 0.89 -1.54 -15.47
C ILE A 46 0.96 -2.12 -16.87
N GLU A 47 2.12 -2.01 -17.52
CA GLU A 47 2.39 -2.77 -18.72
C GLU A 47 2.57 -4.25 -18.36
N SER A 48 1.90 -5.13 -19.09
CA SER A 48 2.01 -6.56 -18.88
C SER A 48 3.39 -7.05 -19.32
N GLY A 49 3.98 -7.94 -18.54
CA GLY A 49 5.32 -8.46 -18.76
C GLY A 49 5.37 -9.98 -18.67
N GLY A 50 6.58 -10.55 -18.76
CA GLY A 50 6.79 -11.98 -18.55
C GLY A 50 6.82 -12.42 -17.08
N ASN A 51 6.59 -11.50 -16.13
CA ASN A 51 6.63 -11.80 -14.70
C ASN A 51 5.25 -12.24 -14.22
N THR A 52 5.17 -13.38 -13.53
CA THR A 52 3.92 -13.97 -13.06
C THR A 52 3.59 -13.69 -11.59
N ASP A 53 4.40 -12.89 -10.89
CA ASP A 53 4.25 -12.67 -9.44
C ASP A 53 2.86 -12.11 -9.05
N ILE A 54 2.27 -11.26 -9.90
CA ILE A 54 0.97 -10.62 -9.65
C ILE A 54 -0.17 -11.61 -9.92
N GLU A 55 -0.05 -12.41 -10.97
CA GLU A 55 -0.97 -13.49 -11.31
C GLU A 55 -0.98 -14.56 -10.21
N GLU A 56 0.20 -14.91 -9.70
CA GLU A 56 0.32 -15.77 -8.54
C GLU A 56 -0.32 -15.15 -7.31
N TRP A 57 -0.12 -13.85 -7.07
CA TRP A 57 -0.76 -13.14 -5.96
C TRP A 57 -2.28 -13.18 -6.06
N ALA A 58 -2.83 -13.05 -7.28
CA ALA A 58 -4.27 -13.14 -7.54
C ALA A 58 -4.84 -14.56 -7.26
N CYS A 59 -4.03 -15.60 -7.42
CA CYS A 59 -4.45 -16.99 -7.20
C CYS A 59 -4.20 -17.49 -5.77
N LYS A 60 -3.35 -16.83 -4.98
CA LYS A 60 -3.04 -17.25 -3.60
C LYS A 60 -4.15 -16.85 -2.65
N GLU A 61 -4.73 -17.84 -1.98
CA GLU A 61 -5.77 -17.59 -0.98
C GLU A 61 -5.20 -16.79 0.20
N ASN A 62 -5.81 -15.64 0.51
CA ASN A 62 -5.44 -14.77 1.63
C ASN A 62 -3.98 -14.26 1.61
N ALA A 63 -3.35 -14.12 0.45
CA ALA A 63 -2.02 -13.52 0.36
C ALA A 63 -2.06 -12.03 0.70
N ILE A 64 -1.28 -11.66 1.72
CA ILE A 64 -1.14 -10.30 2.24
C ILE A 64 0.24 -9.79 1.84
N ASP A 65 0.29 -8.63 1.19
CA ASP A 65 1.55 -7.98 0.83
C ASP A 65 1.60 -6.52 1.28
N GLN A 66 2.82 -5.98 1.38
CA GLN A 66 3.07 -4.56 1.56
C GLN A 66 3.49 -3.94 0.21
N LEU A 67 2.95 -2.77 -0.10
CA LEU A 67 3.23 -2.06 -1.34
C LEU A 67 3.79 -0.67 -1.06
N GLU A 68 4.65 -0.20 -1.95
CA GLU A 68 5.01 1.23 -1.99
C GLU A 68 4.71 1.82 -3.36
N LEU A 69 4.05 2.97 -3.38
CA LEU A 69 3.83 3.75 -4.59
C LEU A 69 4.69 5.02 -4.54
N LYS A 70 5.74 5.05 -5.35
CA LYS A 70 6.66 6.18 -5.49
C LYS A 70 6.18 7.07 -6.63
N ILE A 71 5.63 8.23 -6.28
CA ILE A 71 5.11 9.21 -7.24
C ILE A 71 6.17 10.31 -7.43
N TYR A 72 6.65 10.50 -8.65
CA TYR A 72 7.64 11.53 -8.97
C TYR A 72 6.97 12.77 -9.56
N TYR A 73 7.30 13.94 -9.03
CA TYR A 73 6.76 15.23 -9.46
C TYR A 73 7.85 16.04 -10.18
N PRO A 74 7.83 16.10 -11.53
CA PRO A 74 8.83 16.86 -12.29
C PRO A 74 8.91 18.33 -11.89
N TYR A 75 7.78 18.93 -11.50
CA TYR A 75 7.68 20.33 -11.11
C TYR A 75 8.27 20.64 -9.72
N LEU A 76 8.52 19.63 -8.88
CA LEU A 76 9.16 19.79 -7.57
C LEU A 76 10.68 19.58 -7.63
N LYS A 77 11.34 19.95 -8.74
CA LYS A 77 12.78 19.73 -8.97
C LYS A 77 13.21 18.26 -8.78
N GLY A 78 12.32 17.32 -9.12
CA GLY A 78 12.57 15.88 -8.95
C GLY A 78 12.18 15.32 -7.58
N GLY A 79 11.46 16.08 -6.74
CA GLY A 79 10.87 15.56 -5.52
C GLY A 79 9.91 14.40 -5.77
N SER A 80 9.89 13.43 -4.84
CA SER A 80 9.01 12.28 -4.88
C SER A 80 8.19 12.16 -3.60
N LYS A 81 7.07 11.45 -3.71
CA LYS A 81 6.20 11.06 -2.60
C LYS A 81 6.08 9.53 -2.62
N THR A 82 6.57 8.87 -1.58
CA THR A 82 6.39 7.43 -1.39
C THR A 82 5.23 7.16 -0.45
N MET A 83 4.13 6.65 -0.99
CA MET A 83 3.01 6.13 -0.22
C MET A 83 3.31 4.69 0.17
N THR A 84 3.09 4.32 1.44
CA THR A 84 3.21 2.93 1.88
C THR A 84 1.82 2.38 2.19
N PHE A 85 1.52 1.20 1.66
CA PHE A 85 0.26 0.51 1.88
C PHE A 85 0.51 -0.81 2.60
N PHE A 86 -0.23 -1.05 3.67
CA PHE A 86 -0.03 -2.17 4.58
C PHE A 86 -1.18 -3.16 4.51
N ASP A 87 -0.82 -4.42 4.68
CA ASP A 87 -1.71 -5.57 4.64
C ASP A 87 -2.67 -5.50 3.45
N CYS A 88 -2.10 -5.46 2.26
CA CYS A 88 -2.85 -5.34 1.02
C CYS A 88 -3.30 -6.70 0.50
N TYR A 89 -4.50 -6.73 -0.05
CA TYR A 89 -5.06 -7.85 -0.80
C TYR A 89 -5.38 -7.41 -2.23
N LEU A 90 -5.02 -8.24 -3.20
CA LEU A 90 -5.43 -8.09 -4.57
C LEU A 90 -6.88 -8.58 -4.73
N LYS A 91 -7.82 -7.66 -4.86
CA LYS A 91 -9.25 -7.99 -5.03
C LYS A 91 -9.58 -8.44 -6.45
N LYS A 92 -8.88 -7.85 -7.43
CA LYS A 92 -9.11 -8.11 -8.84
C LYS A 92 -7.81 -7.93 -9.62
N PHE A 93 -7.54 -8.89 -10.49
CA PHE A 93 -6.53 -8.81 -11.52
C PHE A 93 -7.22 -9.07 -12.87
N GLU A 94 -6.92 -8.26 -13.87
CA GLU A 94 -7.35 -8.50 -15.25
C GLU A 94 -6.29 -8.03 -16.25
N THR A 95 -6.01 -8.86 -17.24
CA THR A 95 -5.15 -8.52 -18.38
C THR A 95 -6.02 -8.03 -19.53
N ILE A 96 -5.68 -6.87 -20.08
CA ILE A 96 -6.40 -6.19 -21.14
C ILE A 96 -5.49 -6.10 -22.36
N PHE A 97 -5.90 -6.75 -23.45
CA PHE A 97 -5.25 -6.67 -24.75
C PHE A 97 -6.25 -6.23 -25.82
N SER A 98 -5.79 -5.37 -26.72
CA SER A 98 -6.51 -5.00 -27.93
C SER A 98 -5.53 -5.03 -29.08
N SER A 99 -5.84 -5.78 -30.15
CA SER A 99 -5.01 -5.83 -31.35
C SER A 99 -5.23 -4.64 -32.30
N THR A 100 -6.14 -3.72 -31.94
CA THR A 100 -6.54 -2.59 -32.80
C THR A 100 -5.87 -1.28 -32.44
N ASN A 101 -5.12 -1.24 -31.34
CA ASN A 101 -4.39 -0.06 -30.89
C ASN A 101 -2.90 -0.38 -30.72
N ASP A 102 -2.04 0.63 -30.87
CA ASP A 102 -0.60 0.52 -30.64
C ASP A 102 -0.25 0.58 -29.14
N GLN A 103 -1.20 0.23 -28.26
CA GLN A 103 -0.98 0.20 -26.82
C GLN A 103 -0.43 -1.19 -26.45
N PRO A 104 0.58 -1.26 -25.57
CA PRO A 104 1.02 -2.55 -25.07
C PRO A 104 -0.09 -3.21 -24.25
N ILE A 105 0.03 -4.53 -24.04
CA ILE A 105 -0.86 -5.28 -23.15
C ILE A 105 -0.77 -4.65 -21.75
N LYS A 106 -1.92 -4.48 -21.07
CA LYS A 106 -1.98 -3.87 -19.75
C LYS A 106 -2.54 -4.83 -18.73
N ASP A 107 -1.98 -4.81 -17.54
CA ASP A 107 -2.56 -5.48 -16.38
C ASP A 107 -3.17 -4.45 -15.45
N ARG A 108 -4.43 -4.67 -15.09
CA ARG A 108 -5.18 -3.81 -14.17
C ARG A 108 -5.35 -4.52 -12.84
N LEU A 109 -4.93 -3.84 -11.78
CA LEU A 109 -4.97 -4.32 -10.41
C LEU A 109 -5.95 -3.47 -9.60
N ILE A 110 -6.85 -4.12 -8.86
CA ILE A 110 -7.68 -3.47 -7.84
C ILE A 110 -7.33 -4.05 -6.48
N ILE A 111 -6.77 -3.21 -5.62
CA ILE A 111 -6.16 -3.59 -4.36
C ILE A 111 -6.92 -2.91 -3.21
N THR A 112 -7.10 -3.62 -2.10
CA THR A 112 -7.54 -3.04 -0.83
C THR A 112 -6.45 -3.22 0.20
N CYS A 113 -6.33 -2.30 1.15
CA CYS A 113 -5.27 -2.32 2.16
C CYS A 113 -5.84 -1.93 3.51
N ALA A 114 -5.30 -2.53 4.57
CA ALA A 114 -5.71 -2.25 5.94
C ALA A 114 -5.12 -0.95 6.47
N GLY A 115 -3.95 -0.56 5.96
CA GLY A 115 -3.25 0.65 6.38
C GLY A 115 -2.72 1.43 5.20
N VAL A 116 -2.70 2.77 5.33
CA VAL A 116 -2.08 3.66 4.34
C VAL A 116 -1.31 4.76 5.05
N LYS A 117 0.00 4.82 4.82
CA LYS A 117 0.88 5.88 5.29
C LYS A 117 1.28 6.79 4.15
N THR A 118 0.90 8.07 4.30
CA THR A 118 1.41 9.16 3.48
C THR A 118 2.75 9.63 4.06
N PRO A 119 3.77 9.93 3.23
CA PRO A 119 5.06 10.37 3.73
C PRO A 119 4.90 11.72 4.44
N ASN A 120 5.62 11.89 5.54
CA ASN A 120 5.60 13.08 6.41
C ASN A 120 4.25 13.39 7.09
N SER A 121 3.23 12.54 6.93
CA SER A 121 1.99 12.65 7.71
C SER A 121 2.21 12.11 9.13
N SER A 122 1.70 12.78 10.16
CA SER A 122 1.65 12.23 11.52
C SER A 122 0.52 11.19 11.66
N ILE A 123 -0.51 11.29 10.84
CA ILE A 123 -1.68 10.39 10.85
C ILE A 123 -1.47 9.26 9.85
N GLU A 124 -2.00 8.09 10.17
CA GLU A 124 -2.08 6.94 9.29
C GLU A 124 -3.52 6.45 9.19
N TYR A 125 -3.96 6.09 7.99
CA TYR A 125 -5.21 5.36 7.85
C TYR A 125 -5.03 3.94 8.36
N THR A 126 -6.02 3.44 9.09
CA THR A 126 -6.03 2.06 9.59
C THR A 126 -7.45 1.52 9.65
N THR A 127 -7.60 0.24 9.33
CA THR A 127 -8.81 -0.55 9.59
C THR A 127 -8.60 -1.45 10.80
N HIS A 128 -9.69 -2.07 11.28
CA HIS A 128 -9.66 -2.99 12.41
C HIS A 128 -8.95 -4.32 12.11
N TRP A 129 -8.77 -4.67 10.83
CA TRP A 129 -8.16 -5.94 10.40
C TRP A 129 -6.68 -5.80 10.02
N ARG A 130 -6.09 -4.61 10.25
CA ARG A 130 -4.66 -4.36 10.07
C ARG A 130 -3.83 -5.20 11.06
N LYS A 131 -2.79 -5.86 10.55
CA LYS A 131 -1.82 -6.67 11.29
C LYS A 131 -0.46 -5.97 11.38
N THR A 132 -0.02 -5.32 10.31
CA THR A 132 1.32 -4.72 10.20
C THR A 132 1.28 -3.23 10.52
N LEU A 133 2.00 -2.77 11.55
CA LEU A 133 2.09 -1.36 11.93
C LEU A 133 3.38 -0.70 11.43
N SER A 134 3.28 0.57 11.02
CA SER A 134 4.43 1.40 10.66
C SER A 134 5.47 1.43 11.77
N GLY A 135 6.73 1.10 11.46
CA GLY A 135 7.84 1.07 12.43
C GLY A 135 8.13 -0.30 13.04
N THR A 136 7.29 -1.31 12.78
CA THR A 136 7.59 -2.72 13.09
C THR A 136 8.42 -3.28 11.95
N GLN A 137 9.75 -3.09 11.98
CA GLN A 137 10.61 -3.98 11.21
C GLN A 137 10.44 -5.37 11.83
N ASN A 138 10.03 -6.35 11.02
CA ASN A 138 10.11 -7.75 11.44
C ASN A 138 11.59 -8.07 11.69
N GLU A 139 12.02 -8.01 12.95
CA GLU A 139 13.22 -8.71 13.38
C GLU A 139 13.01 -10.19 13.06
N VAL A 140 13.68 -10.66 12.03
CA VAL A 140 13.96 -12.09 11.87
C VAL A 140 14.87 -12.47 13.04
N THR A 141 14.28 -12.90 14.15
CA THR A 141 15.00 -13.54 15.24
C THR A 141 15.37 -14.95 14.77
N ASN A 142 16.54 -15.07 14.14
CA ASN A 142 17.24 -16.33 14.12
C ASN A 142 17.65 -16.65 15.56
N ASN A 143 17.05 -17.70 16.11
CA ASN A 143 17.39 -18.26 17.40
C ASN A 143 18.90 -18.50 17.53
N GLY A 144 19.51 -17.88 18.55
CA GLY A 144 20.77 -18.32 19.11
C GLY A 144 21.74 -17.19 19.43
N SER A 145 21.60 -16.63 20.63
CA SER A 145 22.67 -16.25 21.56
C SER A 145 22.30 -14.98 22.34
N THR A 146 22.08 -15.16 23.64
CA THR A 146 21.90 -14.11 24.64
C THR A 146 23.12 -13.19 24.73
N VAL A 147 22.92 -11.86 24.64
CA VAL A 147 23.63 -10.87 25.47
C VAL A 147 22.68 -9.72 25.78
N SER A 148 22.48 -9.48 27.08
CA SER A 148 21.77 -8.36 27.68
C SER A 148 22.63 -7.09 27.72
N SER A 149 22.04 -5.91 27.49
CA SER A 149 22.39 -4.68 28.22
C SER A 149 21.36 -3.57 27.99
N ASP A 150 20.86 -3.04 29.11
CA ASP A 150 20.29 -1.70 29.37
C ASP A 150 19.12 -1.20 28.51
N GLY A 151 17.94 -0.84 29.02
CA GLY A 151 17.56 -0.47 30.38
C GLY A 151 16.93 0.92 30.38
N THR A 152 15.63 1.05 30.11
CA THR A 152 14.74 2.06 30.73
C THR A 152 13.29 1.59 30.61
N ASN A 153 12.70 1.21 31.74
CA ASN A 153 11.30 0.83 31.91
C ASN A 153 10.39 2.06 31.87
N PHE A 154 9.34 2.04 31.04
CA PHE A 154 8.13 2.83 31.28
C PHE A 154 6.95 1.88 31.45
N SER A 155 6.59 1.63 32.71
CA SER A 155 5.36 0.95 33.10
C SER A 155 4.20 1.95 33.11
N VAL A 156 3.19 1.75 32.27
CA VAL A 156 1.90 2.47 32.37
C VAL A 156 0.83 1.47 32.77
N THR A 157 0.36 1.57 34.01
CA THR A 157 -0.76 0.79 34.55
C THR A 157 -2.08 1.36 34.01
N PRO A 158 -3.05 0.53 33.54
CA PRO A 158 -4.36 1.04 33.17
C PRO A 158 -5.21 1.28 34.43
N LYS A 159 -5.84 2.45 34.53
CA LYS A 159 -6.91 2.70 35.48
C LYS A 159 -8.22 2.14 34.92
N LEU A 160 -8.83 1.22 35.65
CA LEU A 160 -10.23 0.86 35.51
C LEU A 160 -11.08 1.88 36.29
N SER A 161 -12.07 2.47 35.62
CA SER A 161 -13.28 3.05 36.22
C SER A 161 -14.44 2.76 35.30
#